data_AF-A0A1I3E944-F1
#
_entry.id   AF-A0A1I3E944-F1
#
_cell.length_a   1.000
_cell.length_b   1.000
_cell.length_c   1.000
_cell.angle_alpha   90.00
_cell.angle_beta   90.00
_cell.angle_gamma   90.00
#
_symmetry.space_group_name_H-M   'P 1'
#
loop_
_entity.id
_entity.type
_entity.pdbx_description
1 polymer ?
#
loop_
_entity_poly.entity_id
_entity_poly.type
_entity_poly.pdbx_seq_one_letter_code
_entity_poly.pdbx_strand_id
1 'polypeptide(L)'
;MEDSVFLAYASIVDRAFGIQLPREKKALLESRLQRLFHEGAETAKYRDAAGFLKALKQDGTGKLLKVLAEAITTHHTFFMREADHFWFYRDTVLPWIASSVQDGDIRTWCAACSTGQEAYTLAMLLQDQFGLQGSRWEKTLLATDLSLEVLETAKTGIYGAESLAGLPENWLHGYFHAVSGGRRQVNDVIRQQVLFRPFNLMTPQFPFRKPFHVIFCRNVMIYFDAPVRNRLVRQFYEYLEPGGYLFVGHSETVERQAAPFQYVMPSVYRKPLDAAPREPQQLSGMYQRTQAAAAGIQRNIQLARRAVATGRAEPHETPKAVKLIALGASTGGTEALASLIQGLRPPLPPIVIVQHIPYGFSRLFAERLNNESAFTAAEAVDGEHLQPNHIYVAPGDRQMRVRRLGSEFFVACRGTEQVSGHCPSVDVLFASVAEAAGAEALGVILTGMGADGAEGLLAMRKKGARTLGQDEATSVVYGMPWVAFERGAVMRQLPLHAIAGCIMSLAHQPLTAGEDEDNDK
;
A
#
# COMPACT_ATOMS: atom_id res chain seq x y z
N MET A 1 10.15 13.23 24.66
CA MET A 1 9.52 14.33 23.90
C MET A 1 8.06 14.43 24.30
N GLU A 2 7.52 15.64 24.52
CA GLU A 2 6.09 15.82 24.82
C GLU A 2 5.21 15.52 23.60
N ASP A 3 3.96 15.09 23.81
CA ASP A 3 3.01 14.77 22.74
C ASP A 3 2.69 15.99 21.86
N SER A 4 2.57 17.16 22.46
CA SER A 4 2.31 18.44 21.75
C SER A 4 3.43 18.76 20.74
N VAL A 5 4.69 18.53 21.15
CA VAL A 5 5.89 18.73 20.32
C VAL A 5 5.90 17.70 19.19
N PHE A 6 5.62 16.43 19.49
CA PHE A 6 5.54 15.38 18.47
C PHE A 6 4.48 15.67 17.40
N LEU A 7 3.25 16.02 17.80
CA LEU A 7 2.16 16.32 16.87
C LEU A 7 2.49 17.52 15.97
N ALA A 8 3.23 18.50 16.49
CA ALA A 8 3.71 19.62 15.69
C ALA A 8 4.75 19.19 14.65
N TYR A 9 5.69 18.30 15.00
CA TYR A 9 6.59 17.69 14.02
C TYR A 9 5.83 16.89 12.97
N ALA A 10 4.92 16.01 13.39
CA ALA A 10 4.11 15.20 12.47
C ALA A 10 3.35 16.08 11.47
N SER A 11 2.76 17.19 11.92
CA SER A 11 2.07 18.15 11.03
C SER A 11 3.02 18.87 10.06
N ILE A 12 4.23 19.25 10.49
CA ILE A 12 5.22 19.86 9.60
C ILE A 12 5.69 18.84 8.55
N VAL A 13 5.93 17.60 8.97
CA VAL A 13 6.44 16.52 8.12
C VAL A 13 5.42 16.12 7.07
N ASP A 14 4.16 15.95 7.47
CA ASP A 14 3.05 15.68 6.55
C ASP A 14 2.90 16.82 5.53
N ARG A 15 2.90 18.09 5.98
CA ARG A 15 2.77 19.23 5.07
C ARG A 15 3.94 19.39 4.10
N ALA A 16 5.17 19.19 4.56
CA ALA A 16 6.38 19.47 3.79
C ALA A 16 6.81 18.29 2.91
N PHE A 17 6.58 17.07 3.37
CA PHE A 17 7.10 15.84 2.77
C PHE A 17 6.02 14.80 2.47
N GLY A 18 4.77 15.01 2.87
CA GLY A 18 3.67 14.07 2.65
C GLY A 18 3.78 12.81 3.49
N ILE A 19 4.77 12.73 4.39
CA ILE A 19 5.09 11.53 5.17
C ILE A 19 4.20 11.50 6.41
N GLN A 20 3.44 10.42 6.57
CA GLN A 20 2.67 10.21 7.78
C GLN A 20 3.56 9.69 8.92
N LEU A 21 3.58 10.43 10.03
CA LEU A 21 4.28 10.06 11.26
C LEU A 21 3.26 9.69 12.34
N PRO A 22 2.86 8.41 12.43
CA PRO A 22 1.92 7.96 13.45
C PRO A 22 2.60 7.92 14.83
N ARG A 23 1.81 7.94 15.91
CA ARG A 23 2.30 8.16 17.29
C ARG A 23 3.31 7.11 17.74
N GLU A 24 3.24 5.90 17.22
CA GLU A 24 4.14 4.79 17.51
C GLU A 24 5.58 5.09 17.06
N LYS A 25 5.74 5.94 16.03
CA LYS A 25 7.05 6.41 15.55
C LYS A 25 7.61 7.58 16.36
N LYS A 26 6.95 8.02 17.43
CA LYS A 26 7.43 9.10 18.32
C LYS A 26 8.80 8.79 18.90
N ALA A 27 9.00 7.58 19.43
CA ALA A 27 10.29 7.17 20.00
C ALA A 27 11.40 7.12 18.94
N LEU A 28 11.08 6.65 17.73
CA LEU A 28 12.00 6.63 16.60
C LEU A 28 12.44 8.04 16.20
N LEU A 29 11.49 8.96 16.04
CA LEU A 29 11.78 10.36 15.72
C LEU A 29 12.62 11.01 16.82
N GLU A 30 12.28 10.78 18.09
CA GLU A 30 13.03 11.31 19.22
C GLU A 30 14.48 10.83 19.23
N SER A 31 14.71 9.53 19.07
CA SER A 31 16.06 8.95 19.01
C SER A 31 16.88 9.52 17.85
N ARG A 32 16.28 9.68 16.67
CA ARG A 32 16.98 10.21 15.49
C ARG A 32 17.27 11.71 15.61
N LEU A 33 16.35 12.49 16.18
CA LEU A 33 16.60 13.90 16.49
C LEU A 33 17.72 14.06 17.52
N GLN A 34 17.73 13.24 18.58
CA GLN A 34 18.82 13.23 19.55
C GLN A 34 20.16 12.94 18.87
N ARG A 35 20.23 11.93 17.99
CA ARG A 35 21.45 11.65 17.21
C ARG A 35 21.91 12.88 16.42
N LEU A 36 21.01 13.54 15.69
CA LEU A 36 21.32 14.76 14.94
C LEU A 36 21.80 15.90 15.84
N PHE A 37 21.26 16.04 17.06
CA PHE A 37 21.72 17.05 18.01
C PHE A 37 23.13 16.77 18.55
N HIS A 38 23.57 15.51 18.58
CA HIS A 38 24.93 15.16 19.02
C HIS A 38 25.96 15.20 17.88
N GLU A 39 25.56 14.76 16.68
CA GLU A 39 26.48 14.53 15.55
C GLU A 39 26.51 15.68 14.53
N GLY A 40 25.43 16.47 14.44
CA GLY A 40 25.28 17.49 13.39
C GLY A 40 25.80 18.86 13.80
N ALA A 41 26.76 19.41 13.04
CA ALA A 41 27.33 20.74 13.30
C ALA A 41 26.26 21.87 13.34
N GLU A 42 25.25 21.79 12.47
CA GLU A 42 24.14 22.76 12.40
C GLU A 42 23.11 22.60 13.53
N THR A 43 23.07 21.42 14.15
CA THR A 43 22.08 21.01 15.15
C THR A 43 22.62 20.88 16.56
N ALA A 44 23.94 20.89 16.74
CA ALA A 44 24.62 20.78 18.03
C ALA A 44 24.23 21.84 19.07
N LYS A 45 23.69 22.98 18.60
CA LYS A 45 23.18 24.07 19.45
C LYS A 45 21.83 23.76 20.10
N TYR A 46 21.09 22.75 19.62
CA TYR A 46 19.78 22.38 20.15
C TYR A 46 19.94 21.33 21.25
N ARG A 47 19.34 21.58 22.41
CA ARG A 47 19.43 20.68 23.57
C ARG A 47 18.29 19.67 23.64
N ASP A 48 17.17 19.97 23.00
CA ASP A 48 15.97 19.15 23.01
C ASP A 48 15.12 19.37 21.75
N ALA A 49 14.14 18.49 21.57
CA ALA A 49 13.23 18.51 20.44
C ALA A 49 12.33 19.76 20.43
N ALA A 50 12.03 20.38 21.58
CA ALA A 50 11.17 21.56 21.65
C ALA A 50 11.90 22.82 21.16
N GLY A 51 13.17 22.99 21.55
CA GLY A 51 14.06 24.04 21.08
C GLY A 51 14.31 23.95 19.59
N PHE A 52 14.54 22.74 19.07
CA PHE A 52 14.67 22.53 17.62
C PHE A 52 13.36 22.87 16.88
N LEU A 53 12.19 22.50 17.42
CA LEU A 53 10.89 22.79 16.81
C LEU A 53 10.63 24.29 16.73
N LYS A 54 11.00 25.02 17.79
CA LYS A 54 10.86 26.49 17.81
C LYS A 54 11.71 27.14 16.72
N ALA A 55 12.95 26.70 16.56
CA ALA A 55 13.83 27.19 15.51
C ALA A 55 13.33 26.80 14.11
N LEU A 56 12.86 25.56 13.94
CA LEU A 56 12.28 25.07 12.68
C LEU A 56 11.09 25.92 12.23
N LYS A 57 10.19 26.29 13.15
CA LYS A 57 9.04 27.17 12.84
C LYS A 57 9.45 28.60 12.45
N GLN A 58 10.64 29.03 12.84
CA GLN A 58 11.19 30.36 12.56
C GLN A 58 12.15 30.36 11.37
N ASP A 59 12.53 29.20 10.85
CA ASP A 59 13.48 29.07 9.75
C ASP A 59 12.81 29.34 8.40
N GLY A 60 13.00 30.56 7.89
CA GLY A 60 12.61 30.94 6.53
C GLY A 60 13.53 30.42 5.43
N THR A 61 14.69 29.83 5.77
CA THR A 61 15.69 29.38 4.78
C THR A 61 15.46 27.94 4.31
N GLY A 62 14.68 27.15 5.05
CA GLY A 62 14.42 25.74 4.79
C GLY A 62 15.61 24.81 5.09
N LYS A 63 16.69 25.32 5.71
CA LYS A 63 17.85 24.50 6.10
C LYS A 63 17.47 23.49 7.19
N LEU A 64 16.76 23.93 8.23
CA LEU A 64 16.37 23.04 9.32
C LEU A 64 15.31 22.03 8.89
N LEU A 65 14.51 22.39 7.88
CA LEU A 65 13.55 21.48 7.27
C LEU A 65 14.27 20.32 6.57
N LYS A 66 15.38 20.57 5.87
CA LYS A 66 16.24 19.51 5.30
C LYS A 66 16.83 18.61 6.38
N VAL A 67 17.27 19.18 7.50
CA VAL A 67 17.78 18.37 8.62
C VAL A 67 16.69 17.48 9.22
N LEU A 68 15.46 18.00 9.34
CA LEU A 68 14.33 17.18 9.78
C LEU A 68 14.04 16.03 8.80
N ALA A 69 14.24 16.23 7.49
CA ALA A 69 14.08 15.18 6.50
C ALA A 69 14.97 13.96 6.79
N GLU A 70 16.24 14.17 7.15
CA GLU A 70 17.17 13.10 7.53
C GLU A 70 16.68 12.29 8.75
N ALA A 71 15.98 12.93 9.69
CA ALA A 71 15.45 12.26 10.87
C ALA A 71 14.27 11.33 10.55
N ILE A 72 13.50 11.62 9.51
CA ILE A 72 12.22 10.93 9.24
C ILE A 72 12.33 9.88 8.14
N THR A 73 13.33 9.97 7.27
CA THR A 73 13.51 9.04 6.16
C THR A 73 13.98 7.68 6.65
N THR A 74 13.49 6.61 6.01
CA THR A 74 13.93 5.24 6.29
C THR A 74 14.53 4.67 5.02
N HIS A 75 15.79 4.23 5.12
CA HIS A 75 16.61 3.86 3.98
C HIS A 75 16.89 2.36 4.03
N HIS A 76 16.01 1.58 3.42
CA HIS A 76 16.21 0.15 3.22
C HIS A 76 16.24 -0.13 1.73
N THR A 77 17.40 -0.54 1.21
CA THR A 77 17.62 -0.79 -0.21
C THR A 77 18.79 -1.76 -0.39
N PHE A 78 18.76 -2.55 -1.47
CA PHE A 78 19.80 -3.49 -1.83
C PHE A 78 19.79 -3.72 -3.34
N PHE A 79 20.91 -4.19 -3.89
CA PHE A 79 21.02 -4.48 -5.31
C PHE A 79 20.02 -5.57 -5.72
N MET A 80 19.45 -5.44 -6.93
CA MET A 80 18.48 -6.41 -7.46
C MET A 80 17.24 -6.63 -6.58
N ARG A 81 16.89 -5.65 -5.73
CA ARG A 81 15.62 -5.66 -4.99
C ARG A 81 14.45 -5.76 -5.96
N GLU A 82 13.60 -6.78 -5.79
CA GLU A 82 12.51 -7.12 -6.74
C GLU A 82 13.06 -7.35 -8.16
N ALA A 83 13.96 -8.34 -8.28
CA ALA A 83 14.74 -8.63 -9.49
C ALA A 83 13.92 -8.71 -10.79
N ASP A 84 12.69 -9.20 -10.72
CA ASP A 84 11.78 -9.33 -11.86
C ASP A 84 11.55 -8.00 -12.60
N HIS A 85 11.53 -6.87 -11.88
CA HIS A 85 11.44 -5.55 -12.51
C HIS A 85 12.69 -5.22 -13.35
N PHE A 86 13.87 -5.58 -12.87
CA PHE A 86 15.13 -5.35 -13.60
C PHE A 86 15.26 -6.26 -14.81
N TRP A 87 14.81 -7.51 -14.69
CA TRP A 87 14.75 -8.44 -15.83
C TRP A 87 13.74 -7.99 -16.87
N PHE A 88 12.55 -7.57 -16.45
CA PHE A 88 11.56 -6.99 -17.36
C PHE A 88 12.09 -5.72 -18.04
N TYR A 89 12.77 -4.85 -17.29
CA TYR A 89 13.44 -3.67 -17.83
C TYR A 89 14.44 -4.06 -18.92
N ARG A 90 15.33 -5.02 -18.63
CA ARG A 90 16.34 -5.54 -19.59
C ARG A 90 15.70 -6.15 -20.83
N ASP A 91 14.74 -7.04 -20.66
CA ASP A 91 14.27 -7.94 -21.72
C ASP A 91 13.16 -7.33 -22.56
N THR A 92 12.44 -6.33 -22.03
CA THR A 92 11.29 -5.72 -22.71
C THR A 92 11.47 -4.22 -22.90
N VAL A 93 11.80 -3.48 -21.84
CA VAL A 93 11.81 -2.02 -21.90
C VAL A 93 13.01 -1.48 -22.67
N LEU A 94 14.21 -2.02 -22.43
CA LEU A 94 15.41 -1.58 -23.14
C LEU A 94 15.36 -1.86 -24.66
N PRO A 95 14.89 -3.03 -25.14
CA PRO A 95 14.63 -3.25 -26.56
C PRO A 95 13.61 -2.28 -27.15
N TRP A 96 12.54 -1.97 -26.41
CA TRP A 96 11.56 -0.97 -26.83
C TRP A 96 12.20 0.42 -26.97
N ILE A 97 13.01 0.86 -26.00
CA ILE A 97 13.77 2.12 -26.07
C ILE A 97 14.66 2.13 -27.31
N ALA A 98 15.42 1.05 -27.55
CA ALA A 98 16.34 0.94 -28.68
C ALA A 98 15.64 1.12 -30.04
N SER A 99 14.39 0.67 -30.15
CA SER A 99 13.57 0.80 -31.36
C SER A 99 12.82 2.14 -31.47
N SER A 100 12.49 2.76 -30.35
CA SER A 100 11.58 3.92 -30.31
C SER A 100 12.31 5.26 -30.24
N VAL A 101 13.47 5.31 -29.57
CA VAL A 101 14.25 6.53 -29.37
C VAL A 101 15.20 6.72 -30.54
N GLN A 102 14.97 7.77 -31.35
CA GLN A 102 15.70 8.03 -32.59
C GLN A 102 16.93 8.93 -32.38
N ASP A 103 16.85 9.88 -31.44
CA ASP A 103 17.89 10.87 -31.17
C ASP A 103 18.99 10.36 -30.21
N GLY A 104 18.81 9.17 -29.66
CA GLY A 104 19.75 8.55 -28.73
C GLY A 104 19.66 9.04 -27.28
N ASP A 105 18.76 9.97 -26.96
CA ASP A 105 18.64 10.58 -25.62
C ASP A 105 17.76 9.72 -24.70
N ILE A 106 18.37 8.78 -23.96
CA ILE A 106 17.65 7.87 -23.06
C ILE A 106 17.43 8.54 -21.70
N ARG A 107 16.20 8.98 -21.47
CA ARG A 107 15.79 9.58 -20.19
C ARG A 107 15.18 8.55 -19.23
N THR A 108 15.95 8.13 -18.23
CA THR A 108 15.50 7.27 -17.11
C THR A 108 15.60 8.03 -15.78
N TRP A 109 14.56 7.92 -14.93
CA TRP A 109 14.55 8.53 -13.59
C TRP A 109 14.34 7.47 -12.50
N CYS A 110 15.27 7.36 -11.56
CA CYS A 110 15.13 6.63 -10.30
C CYS A 110 14.76 7.62 -9.18
N ALA A 111 13.47 7.67 -8.85
CA ALA A 111 12.89 8.46 -7.79
C ALA A 111 12.94 7.70 -6.46
N ALA A 112 13.50 8.33 -5.43
CA ALA A 112 13.83 7.75 -4.12
C ALA A 112 14.96 6.69 -4.17
N CYS A 113 16.10 7.08 -4.74
CA CYS A 113 17.22 6.17 -5.00
C CYS A 113 17.98 5.69 -3.75
N SER A 114 17.72 6.29 -2.58
CA SER A 114 18.38 5.99 -1.31
C SER A 114 19.92 5.96 -1.47
N THR A 115 20.58 4.89 -1.04
CA THR A 115 22.05 4.75 -1.12
C THR A 115 22.55 4.26 -2.50
N GLY A 116 21.71 4.32 -3.54
CA GLY A 116 22.12 4.25 -4.95
C GLY A 116 22.07 2.86 -5.61
N GLN A 117 21.76 1.79 -4.88
CA GLN A 117 21.78 0.42 -5.41
C GLN A 117 20.82 0.23 -6.59
N GLU A 118 19.60 0.78 -6.51
CA GLU A 118 18.64 0.72 -7.63
C GLU A 118 19.16 1.49 -8.84
N ALA A 119 19.62 2.73 -8.64
CA ALA A 119 20.15 3.58 -9.71
C ALA A 119 21.35 2.93 -10.41
N TYR A 120 22.26 2.32 -9.65
CA TYR A 120 23.39 1.59 -10.22
C TYR A 120 22.99 0.30 -10.93
N THR A 121 21.98 -0.42 -10.42
CA THR A 121 21.44 -1.59 -11.12
C THR A 121 20.91 -1.20 -12.51
N LEU A 122 20.14 -0.10 -12.58
CA LEU A 122 19.63 0.42 -13.85
C LEU A 122 20.74 0.89 -14.78
N ALA A 123 21.75 1.58 -14.26
CA ALA A 123 22.89 2.05 -15.05
C ALA A 123 23.73 0.89 -15.62
N MET A 124 23.94 -0.17 -14.83
CA MET A 124 24.62 -1.39 -15.31
C MET A 124 23.83 -2.06 -16.45
N LEU A 125 22.50 -2.15 -16.35
CA LEU A 125 21.65 -2.69 -17.42
C LEU A 125 21.68 -1.83 -18.69
N LEU A 126 21.64 -0.50 -18.55
CA LEU A 126 21.80 0.42 -19.67
C LEU A 126 23.18 0.25 -20.32
N GLN A 127 24.22 0.05 -19.51
CA GLN A 127 25.57 -0.16 -20.01
C GLN A 127 25.74 -1.51 -20.71
N ASP A 128 25.15 -2.58 -20.21
CA ASP A 128 25.14 -3.90 -20.87
C ASP A 128 24.44 -3.82 -22.24
N GLN A 129 23.29 -3.15 -22.32
CA GLN A 129 22.51 -3.07 -23.56
C GLN A 129 23.13 -2.14 -24.61
N PHE A 130 23.58 -0.95 -24.19
CA PHE A 130 23.94 0.15 -25.10
C PHE A 130 25.44 0.49 -25.07
N GLY A 131 26.24 -0.18 -24.25
CA GLY A 131 27.66 0.12 -24.03
C GLY A 131 28.54 -0.02 -25.26
N LEU A 132 28.25 -0.99 -26.14
CA LEU A 132 29.05 -1.29 -27.33
C LEU A 132 28.75 -0.37 -28.52
N GLN A 133 27.69 0.44 -28.45
CA GLN A 133 27.21 1.28 -29.56
C GLN A 133 27.82 2.69 -29.53
N GLY A 134 28.92 2.89 -28.80
CA GLY A 134 29.67 4.14 -28.73
C GLY A 134 28.87 5.30 -28.13
N SER A 135 29.10 6.51 -28.64
CA SER A 135 28.42 7.74 -28.21
C SER A 135 27.02 7.93 -28.80
N ARG A 136 26.47 6.91 -29.49
CA ARG A 136 25.13 6.97 -30.07
C ARG A 136 24.06 7.22 -29.00
N TRP A 137 24.25 6.67 -27.81
CA TRP A 137 23.26 6.71 -26.74
C TRP A 137 23.75 7.56 -25.57
N GLU A 138 22.99 8.60 -25.23
CA GLU A 138 23.14 9.30 -23.98
C GLU A 138 22.40 8.52 -22.88
N LYS A 139 23.18 7.90 -21.99
CA LYS A 139 22.70 6.97 -20.96
C LYS A 139 22.62 7.60 -19.58
N THR A 140 22.53 8.93 -19.52
CA THR A 140 22.49 9.66 -18.25
C THR A 140 21.21 9.33 -17.50
N LEU A 141 21.33 8.65 -16.36
CA LEU A 141 20.23 8.28 -15.49
C LEU A 141 20.10 9.31 -14.37
N LEU A 142 18.92 9.93 -14.23
CA LEU A 142 18.64 10.81 -13.10
C LEU A 142 18.29 9.97 -11.87
N ALA A 143 18.99 10.15 -10.76
CA ALA A 143 18.70 9.51 -9.49
C ALA A 143 18.45 10.56 -8.42
N THR A 144 17.31 10.49 -7.73
CA THR A 144 16.94 11.51 -6.75
C THR A 144 16.49 10.94 -5.44
N ASP A 145 16.80 11.63 -4.34
CA ASP A 145 16.29 11.31 -3.01
C ASP A 145 16.04 12.58 -2.20
N LEU A 146 15.28 12.48 -1.12
CA LEU A 146 15.07 13.56 -0.17
C LEU A 146 16.30 13.76 0.74
N SER A 147 16.96 12.66 1.13
CA SER A 147 18.11 12.67 2.04
C SER A 147 19.41 12.97 1.30
N LEU A 148 20.16 13.97 1.80
CA LEU A 148 21.49 14.29 1.29
C LEU A 148 22.53 13.27 1.75
N GLU A 149 22.39 12.74 2.97
CA GLU A 149 23.32 11.76 3.54
C GLU A 149 23.41 10.49 2.67
N VAL A 150 22.26 9.94 2.27
CA VAL A 150 22.23 8.77 1.40
C VAL A 150 22.67 9.06 -0.02
N LEU A 151 22.43 10.28 -0.53
CA LEU A 151 22.91 10.70 -1.84
C LEU A 151 24.43 10.82 -1.87
N GLU A 152 25.07 11.33 -0.81
CA GLU A 152 26.53 11.33 -0.72
C GLU A 152 27.08 9.91 -0.68
N THR A 153 26.45 9.02 0.10
CA THR A 153 26.78 7.59 0.10
C THR A 153 26.66 7.00 -1.32
N ALA A 154 25.55 7.27 -2.01
CA ALA A 154 25.31 6.81 -3.37
C ALA A 154 26.38 7.32 -4.35
N LYS A 155 26.76 8.60 -4.29
CA LYS A 155 27.83 9.18 -5.13
C LYS A 155 29.18 8.51 -4.88
N THR A 156 29.50 8.16 -3.64
CA THR A 156 30.75 7.41 -3.37
C THR A 156 30.70 6.03 -4.03
N GLY A 157 29.54 5.37 -4.01
CA GLY A 157 29.30 4.09 -4.67
C GLY A 157 30.10 2.93 -4.05
N ILE A 158 30.41 2.99 -2.75
CA ILE A 158 31.16 1.96 -2.03
C ILE A 158 30.20 1.10 -1.21
N TYR A 159 30.25 -0.22 -1.43
CA TYR A 159 29.34 -1.18 -0.82
C TYR A 159 30.09 -2.36 -0.18
N GLY A 160 29.54 -2.88 0.92
CA GLY A 160 30.02 -4.09 1.57
C GLY A 160 29.54 -5.38 0.89
N ALA A 161 30.16 -6.51 1.23
CA ALA A 161 29.87 -7.81 0.63
C ALA A 161 28.38 -8.21 0.75
N GLU A 162 27.75 -7.98 1.91
CA GLU A 162 26.33 -8.31 2.11
C GLU A 162 25.40 -7.57 1.14
N SER A 163 25.67 -6.28 0.89
CA SER A 163 24.86 -5.48 -0.04
C SER A 163 24.99 -5.98 -1.49
N LEU A 164 26.11 -6.60 -1.83
CA LEU A 164 26.47 -7.06 -3.18
C LEU A 164 26.07 -8.52 -3.43
N ALA A 165 25.60 -9.25 -2.41
CA ALA A 165 25.33 -10.69 -2.51
C ALA A 165 24.27 -11.06 -3.56
N GLY A 166 23.38 -10.14 -3.91
CA GLY A 166 22.35 -10.34 -4.94
C GLY A 166 22.81 -10.11 -6.39
N LEU A 167 24.07 -9.71 -6.61
CA LEU A 167 24.58 -9.40 -7.94
C LEU A 167 25.24 -10.62 -8.62
N PRO A 168 25.05 -10.79 -9.94
CA PRO A 168 25.81 -11.77 -10.72
C PRO A 168 27.32 -11.53 -10.65
N GLU A 169 28.12 -12.60 -10.61
CA GLU A 169 29.59 -12.50 -10.51
C GLU A 169 30.21 -11.69 -11.66
N ASN A 170 29.73 -11.86 -12.88
CA ASN A 170 30.21 -11.11 -14.05
C ASN A 170 30.03 -9.60 -13.87
N TRP A 171 28.95 -9.15 -13.23
CA TRP A 171 28.76 -7.74 -12.91
C TRP A 171 29.69 -7.26 -11.81
N LEU A 172 29.91 -8.09 -10.78
CA LEU A 172 30.89 -7.78 -9.74
C LEU A 172 32.32 -7.64 -10.27
N HIS A 173 32.67 -8.38 -11.32
CA HIS A 173 33.96 -8.26 -12.00
C HIS A 173 34.01 -7.10 -13.01
N GLY A 174 32.93 -6.84 -13.75
CA GLY A 174 32.91 -5.83 -14.80
C GLY A 174 32.65 -4.40 -14.32
N TYR A 175 31.85 -4.25 -13.26
CA TYR A 175 31.34 -2.94 -12.81
C TYR A 175 31.84 -2.48 -11.45
N PHE A 176 32.59 -3.32 -10.75
CA PHE A 176 33.13 -2.98 -9.43
C PHE A 176 34.63 -3.23 -9.36
N HIS A 177 35.31 -2.45 -8.53
CA HIS A 177 36.69 -2.68 -8.15
C HIS A 177 36.82 -2.78 -6.63
N ALA A 178 37.78 -3.57 -6.16
CA ALA A 178 38.01 -3.75 -4.74
C ALA A 178 38.57 -2.46 -4.10
N VAL A 179 38.11 -2.16 -2.89
CA VAL A 179 38.64 -1.09 -2.03
C VAL A 179 38.93 -1.64 -0.62
N SER A 180 39.53 -0.82 0.24
CA SER A 180 39.94 -1.24 1.58
C SER A 180 38.78 -1.75 2.44
N GLY A 181 39.08 -2.74 3.29
CA GLY A 181 38.12 -3.31 4.24
C GLY A 181 37.14 -4.31 3.63
N GLY A 182 37.50 -5.00 2.54
CA GLY A 182 36.65 -6.00 1.89
C GLY A 182 35.42 -5.43 1.19
N ARG A 183 35.41 -4.11 0.94
CA ARG A 183 34.34 -3.40 0.23
C ARG A 183 34.68 -3.31 -1.26
N ARG A 184 33.68 -3.01 -2.07
CA ARG A 184 33.86 -2.74 -3.50
C ARG A 184 33.22 -1.43 -3.89
N GLN A 185 33.80 -0.75 -4.87
CA GLN A 185 33.31 0.51 -5.40
C GLN A 185 32.85 0.32 -6.84
N VAL A 186 31.69 0.91 -7.17
CA VAL A 186 31.20 1.00 -8.55
C VAL A 186 32.22 1.76 -9.40
N ASN A 187 32.54 1.24 -10.58
CA ASN A 187 33.54 1.85 -11.46
C ASN A 187 33.10 3.24 -11.98
N ASP A 188 34.07 4.01 -12.46
CA ASP A 188 33.84 5.41 -12.87
C ASP A 188 32.87 5.55 -14.03
N VAL A 189 32.88 4.59 -14.97
CA VAL A 189 32.01 4.59 -16.13
C VAL A 189 30.54 4.58 -15.69
N ILE A 190 30.17 3.66 -14.79
CA ILE A 190 28.81 3.57 -14.29
C ILE A 190 28.48 4.74 -13.35
N ARG A 191 29.43 5.18 -12.51
CA ARG A 191 29.20 6.34 -11.62
C ARG A 191 28.94 7.63 -12.36
N GLN A 192 29.66 7.89 -13.45
CA GLN A 192 29.48 9.08 -14.26
C GLN A 192 28.17 9.07 -15.06
N GLN A 193 27.56 7.90 -15.26
CA GLN A 193 26.24 7.77 -15.91
C GLN A 193 25.09 8.16 -14.97
N VAL A 194 25.27 8.13 -13.65
CA VAL A 194 24.21 8.41 -12.68
C VAL A 194 24.30 9.83 -12.14
N LEU A 195 23.30 10.64 -12.46
CA LEU A 195 23.18 12.01 -11.97
C LEU A 195 22.38 12.06 -10.66
N PHE A 196 23.07 12.08 -9.53
CA PHE A 196 22.45 12.21 -8.21
C PHE A 196 22.02 13.65 -7.89
N ARG A 197 20.74 13.87 -7.53
CA ARG A 197 20.21 15.19 -7.14
C ARG A 197 19.22 15.11 -5.97
N PRO A 198 19.24 16.05 -5.01
CA PRO A 198 18.19 16.13 -4.01
C PRO A 198 16.86 16.52 -4.67
N PHE A 199 15.79 15.81 -4.32
CA PHE A 199 14.46 16.11 -4.85
C PHE A 199 13.36 15.73 -3.86
N ASN A 200 12.40 16.63 -3.66
CA ASN A 200 11.21 16.34 -2.89
C ASN A 200 10.05 16.01 -3.86
N LEU A 201 9.53 14.79 -3.76
CA LEU A 201 8.38 14.34 -4.57
C LEU A 201 7.12 15.19 -4.32
N MET A 202 6.98 15.82 -3.15
CA MET A 202 5.87 16.74 -2.87
C MET A 202 5.90 18.05 -3.65
N THR A 203 6.94 18.29 -4.46
CA THR A 203 7.03 19.49 -5.31
C THR A 203 5.79 19.58 -6.21
N PRO A 204 4.96 20.65 -6.11
CA PRO A 204 3.69 20.72 -6.83
C PRO A 204 3.83 20.61 -8.36
N GLN A 205 4.97 21.02 -8.89
CA GLN A 205 5.32 20.88 -10.30
C GLN A 205 6.79 20.51 -10.41
N PHE A 206 7.08 19.37 -11.05
CA PHE A 206 8.46 18.95 -11.21
C PHE A 206 9.23 19.91 -12.15
N PRO A 207 10.51 20.19 -11.90
CA PRO A 207 11.30 21.15 -12.67
C PRO A 207 11.91 20.53 -13.95
N PHE A 208 11.37 19.41 -14.44
CA PHE A 208 11.91 18.71 -15.60
C PHE A 208 11.38 19.32 -16.90
N ARG A 209 12.29 19.52 -17.86
CA ARG A 209 11.95 20.12 -19.16
C ARG A 209 11.42 19.09 -20.16
N LYS A 210 12.01 17.90 -20.18
CA LYS A 210 11.62 16.79 -21.06
C LYS A 210 10.92 15.69 -20.25
N PRO A 211 10.01 14.90 -20.86
CA PRO A 211 9.48 13.69 -20.25
C PRO A 211 10.55 12.61 -20.17
N PHE A 212 10.31 11.56 -19.38
CA PHE A 212 11.15 10.38 -19.27
C PHE A 212 10.57 9.24 -20.10
N HIS A 213 11.43 8.36 -20.60
CA HIS A 213 10.98 7.08 -21.16
C HIS A 213 10.60 6.12 -20.04
N VAL A 214 11.32 6.20 -18.91
CA VAL A 214 11.16 5.29 -17.78
C VAL A 214 11.29 6.03 -16.45
N ILE A 215 10.36 5.77 -15.54
CA ILE A 215 10.40 6.25 -14.16
C ILE A 215 10.33 5.03 -13.23
N PHE A 216 11.31 4.89 -12.35
CA PHE A 216 11.29 4.02 -11.19
C PHE A 216 10.95 4.86 -9.97
N CYS A 217 9.90 4.53 -9.24
CA CYS A 217 9.50 5.19 -7.99
C CYS A 217 9.00 4.10 -7.03
N ARG A 218 9.94 3.38 -6.42
CA ARG A 218 9.68 2.12 -5.73
C ARG A 218 9.85 2.24 -4.23
N ASN A 219 8.93 1.65 -3.48
CA ASN A 219 8.96 1.54 -2.02
C ASN A 219 9.07 2.92 -1.30
N VAL A 220 8.53 3.97 -1.91
CA VAL A 220 8.46 5.33 -1.36
C VAL A 220 7.04 5.86 -1.27
N MET A 221 6.16 5.50 -2.21
CA MET A 221 4.77 5.95 -2.18
C MET A 221 3.98 5.35 -1.02
N ILE A 222 4.49 4.26 -0.42
CA ILE A 222 3.99 3.69 0.84
C ILE A 222 3.98 4.68 2.02
N TYR A 223 4.76 5.77 1.95
CA TYR A 223 4.80 6.77 3.01
C TYR A 223 3.75 7.88 2.84
N PHE A 224 3.07 7.92 1.69
CA PHE A 224 2.14 8.96 1.30
C PHE A 224 0.69 8.50 1.40
N ASP A 225 -0.20 9.44 1.71
CA ASP A 225 -1.64 9.19 1.65
C ASP A 225 -2.16 9.04 0.20
N ALA A 226 -3.39 8.57 0.04
CA ALA A 226 -3.98 8.36 -1.28
C ALA A 226 -4.07 9.65 -2.14
N PRO A 227 -4.50 10.82 -1.61
CA PRO A 227 -4.48 12.07 -2.37
C PRO A 227 -3.08 12.45 -2.90
N VAL A 228 -2.05 12.31 -2.08
CA VAL A 228 -0.66 12.59 -2.47
C VAL A 228 -0.16 11.57 -3.48
N ARG A 229 -0.37 10.28 -3.23
CA ARG A 229 -0.01 9.20 -4.17
C ARG A 229 -0.68 9.40 -5.53
N ASN A 230 -1.98 9.69 -5.57
CA ASN A 230 -2.71 9.88 -6.82
C ASN A 230 -2.26 11.14 -7.57
N ARG A 231 -1.87 12.19 -6.86
CA ARG A 231 -1.22 13.37 -7.45
C ARG A 231 0.14 13.02 -8.05
N LEU A 232 0.98 12.27 -7.34
CA LEU A 232 2.29 11.85 -7.82
C LEU A 232 2.18 10.97 -9.07
N VAL A 233 1.27 10.00 -9.05
CA VAL A 233 0.97 9.14 -10.21
C VAL A 233 0.56 9.98 -11.42
N ARG A 234 -0.30 10.98 -11.25
CA ARG A 234 -0.66 11.92 -12.32
C ARG A 234 0.56 12.66 -12.84
N GLN A 235 1.39 13.18 -11.94
CA GLN A 235 2.63 13.84 -12.34
C GLN A 235 3.54 12.88 -13.11
N PHE A 236 3.76 11.65 -12.64
CA PHE A 236 4.55 10.66 -13.38
C PHE A 236 3.96 10.39 -14.77
N TYR A 237 2.63 10.28 -14.90
CA TYR A 237 1.97 10.12 -16.19
C TYR A 237 2.25 11.31 -17.14
N GLU A 238 2.15 12.54 -16.64
CA GLU A 238 2.45 13.75 -17.41
C GLU A 238 3.93 13.86 -17.81
N TYR A 239 4.82 13.34 -16.95
CA TYR A 239 6.27 13.35 -17.16
C TYR A 239 6.79 12.08 -17.83
N LEU A 240 5.92 11.19 -18.34
CA LEU A 240 6.31 10.05 -19.18
C LEU A 240 6.02 10.34 -20.65
N GLU A 241 6.93 9.89 -21.51
CA GLU A 241 6.68 9.81 -22.96
C GLU A 241 5.53 8.84 -23.25
N PRO A 242 4.74 9.05 -24.32
CA PRO A 242 3.82 8.04 -24.82
C PRO A 242 4.53 6.70 -25.04
N GLY A 243 3.95 5.62 -24.54
CA GLY A 243 4.60 4.30 -24.52
C GLY A 243 5.61 4.07 -23.39
N GLY A 244 5.95 5.09 -22.61
CA GLY A 244 6.89 5.01 -21.48
C GLY A 244 6.38 4.20 -20.30
N TYR A 245 7.31 3.79 -19.44
CA TYR A 245 7.06 2.83 -18.35
C TYR A 245 7.23 3.46 -16.96
N LEU A 246 6.30 3.13 -16.06
CA LEU A 246 6.36 3.44 -14.63
C LEU A 246 6.54 2.12 -13.85
N PHE A 247 7.58 2.07 -13.03
CA PHE A 247 7.86 0.99 -12.09
C PHE A 247 7.62 1.48 -10.67
N VAL A 248 6.83 0.73 -9.91
CA VAL A 248 6.57 0.98 -8.48
C VAL A 248 6.96 -0.25 -7.66
N GLY A 249 6.99 -0.14 -6.33
CA GLY A 249 7.33 -1.26 -5.47
C GLY A 249 6.24 -2.33 -5.49
N HIS A 250 6.56 -3.56 -5.14
CA HIS A 250 5.55 -4.64 -5.07
C HIS A 250 4.39 -4.36 -4.11
N SER A 251 4.61 -3.52 -3.10
CA SER A 251 3.58 -3.11 -2.13
C SER A 251 2.83 -1.84 -2.56
N GLU A 252 3.09 -1.34 -3.76
CA GLU A 252 2.53 -0.09 -4.28
C GLU A 252 1.65 -0.38 -5.50
N THR A 253 0.56 0.38 -5.64
CA THR A 253 -0.39 0.20 -6.75
C THR A 253 -0.74 1.54 -7.35
N VAL A 254 -0.87 1.56 -8.68
CA VAL A 254 -1.29 2.72 -9.44
C VAL A 254 -2.77 2.57 -9.78
N GLU A 255 -3.59 3.43 -9.21
CA GLU A 255 -5.03 3.43 -9.45
C GLU A 255 -5.35 3.96 -10.86
N ARG A 256 -6.20 3.27 -11.62
CA ARG A 256 -6.63 3.72 -12.95
C ARG A 256 -7.30 5.09 -12.93
N GLN A 257 -7.95 5.44 -11.82
CA GLN A 257 -8.60 6.75 -11.63
C GLN A 257 -7.59 7.88 -11.40
N ALA A 258 -6.37 7.55 -10.96
CA ALA A 258 -5.31 8.53 -10.82
C ALA A 258 -4.83 8.96 -12.20
N ALA A 259 -4.43 8.00 -13.05
CA ALA A 259 -4.01 8.27 -14.43
C ALA A 259 -4.30 7.05 -15.33
N PRO A 260 -4.52 7.25 -16.64
CA PRO A 260 -4.92 6.20 -17.58
C PRO A 260 -3.73 5.33 -18.03
N PHE A 261 -2.97 4.81 -17.07
CA PHE A 261 -1.92 3.83 -17.33
C PHE A 261 -2.51 2.48 -17.77
N GLN A 262 -1.83 1.84 -18.71
CA GLN A 262 -2.03 0.43 -19.04
C GLN A 262 -1.23 -0.43 -18.07
N TYR A 263 -1.90 -1.40 -17.45
CA TYR A 263 -1.21 -2.41 -16.65
C TYR A 263 -0.40 -3.34 -17.57
N VAL A 264 0.83 -3.66 -17.19
CA VAL A 264 1.71 -4.55 -17.96
C VAL A 264 2.00 -5.85 -17.20
N MET A 265 2.53 -5.72 -15.99
CA MET A 265 2.81 -6.81 -15.06
C MET A 265 2.74 -6.26 -13.63
N PRO A 266 2.84 -7.08 -12.57
CA PRO A 266 2.80 -6.60 -11.20
C PRO A 266 3.74 -5.41 -11.01
N SER A 267 3.19 -4.30 -10.49
CA SER A 267 3.92 -3.06 -10.23
C SER A 267 4.64 -2.41 -11.42
N VAL A 268 4.27 -2.78 -12.66
CA VAL A 268 4.75 -2.15 -13.89
C VAL A 268 3.58 -1.68 -14.76
N TYR A 269 3.63 -0.41 -15.14
CA TYR A 269 2.58 0.30 -15.85
C TYR A 269 3.16 1.01 -17.08
N ARG A 270 2.34 1.19 -18.11
CA ARG A 270 2.75 1.82 -19.36
C ARG A 270 1.79 2.93 -19.76
N LYS A 271 2.33 4.08 -20.17
CA LYS A 271 1.54 5.14 -20.77
C LYS A 271 1.08 4.71 -22.18
N PRO A 272 -0.20 4.83 -22.54
CA PRO A 272 -0.66 4.50 -23.89
C PRO A 272 0.16 5.22 -24.98
N LEU A 273 0.37 4.56 -26.12
CA LEU A 273 1.13 5.12 -27.25
C LEU A 273 0.40 6.27 -27.94
N ASP A 274 -0.93 6.24 -27.91
CA ASP A 274 -1.85 7.25 -28.44
C ASP A 274 -2.17 8.36 -27.44
N ALA A 275 -1.55 8.35 -26.26
CA ALA A 275 -1.71 9.40 -25.27
C ALA A 275 -1.26 10.75 -25.86
N ALA A 276 -2.10 11.77 -25.68
CA ALA A 276 -1.77 13.12 -26.13
C ALA A 276 -0.41 13.57 -25.55
N PRO A 277 0.46 14.18 -26.37
CA PRO A 277 1.71 14.74 -25.88
C PRO A 277 1.40 15.84 -24.85
N ARG A 278 2.28 15.97 -23.85
CA ARG A 278 2.16 17.01 -22.84
C ARG A 278 2.14 18.38 -23.53
N GLU A 279 1.08 19.16 -23.31
CA GLU A 279 1.06 20.56 -23.77
C GLU A 279 2.25 21.31 -23.15
N PRO A 280 3.07 22.03 -23.93
CA PRO A 280 4.12 22.89 -23.40
C PRO A 280 3.48 23.95 -22.50
N GLN A 281 3.57 23.77 -21.18
CA GLN A 281 3.05 24.76 -20.25
C GLN A 281 3.84 26.06 -20.39
N GLN A 282 3.18 27.09 -20.92
CA GLN A 282 3.62 28.47 -20.79
C GLN A 282 3.81 28.76 -19.29
N LEU A 283 5.04 29.12 -18.92
CA LEU A 283 5.47 29.47 -17.57
C LEU A 283 4.84 30.82 -17.13
N SER A 284 3.52 30.90 -16.99
CA SER A 284 2.85 32.04 -16.34
C SER A 284 1.34 31.80 -16.24
N GLY A 285 0.80 31.62 -15.03
CA GLY A 285 -0.65 31.79 -14.82
C GLY A 285 -1.28 31.02 -13.66
N MET A 286 -0.67 29.91 -13.21
CA MET A 286 -1.32 29.04 -12.22
C MET A 286 -1.23 29.54 -10.76
N TYR A 287 -0.33 30.50 -10.47
CA TYR A 287 -0.15 31.05 -9.12
C TYR A 287 -1.20 32.10 -8.71
N GLN A 288 -2.10 32.54 -9.61
CA GLN A 288 -3.12 33.56 -9.28
C GLN A 288 -4.53 33.00 -9.02
N ARG A 289 -4.82 31.73 -9.33
CA ARG A 289 -6.19 31.18 -9.24
C ARG A 289 -6.49 30.33 -8.00
N THR A 290 -5.50 30.04 -7.16
CA THR A 290 -5.70 29.28 -5.91
C THR A 290 -6.09 30.12 -4.69
N GLN A 291 -6.23 31.45 -4.83
CA GLN A 291 -6.79 32.29 -3.75
C GLN A 291 -8.29 32.58 -3.87
N ALA A 292 -8.97 32.16 -4.94
CA ALA A 292 -10.40 32.46 -5.14
C ALA A 292 -11.37 31.29 -4.81
N ALA A 293 -10.87 30.07 -4.58
CA ALA A 293 -11.71 28.89 -4.32
C ALA A 293 -12.19 28.75 -2.85
N ALA A 294 -11.85 29.70 -1.98
CA ALA A 294 -12.32 29.75 -0.60
C ALA A 294 -13.72 30.39 -0.43
N ALA A 295 -14.35 30.89 -1.50
CA ALA A 295 -15.64 31.59 -1.44
C ALA A 295 -16.84 30.80 -2.02
N GLY A 296 -16.64 29.62 -2.59
CA GLY A 296 -17.69 28.89 -3.34
C GLY A 296 -18.48 27.83 -2.55
N ILE A 297 -18.05 27.46 -1.34
CA ILE A 297 -18.53 26.27 -0.63
C ILE A 297 -19.90 26.48 0.05
N GLN A 298 -20.37 27.72 0.23
CA GLN A 298 -21.66 27.98 0.89
C GLN A 298 -22.89 27.84 -0.01
N ARG A 299 -22.77 27.84 -1.35
CA ARG A 299 -23.94 27.87 -2.25
C ARG A 299 -24.52 26.51 -2.60
N ASN A 300 -23.75 25.43 -2.52
CA ASN A 300 -24.18 24.09 -2.92
C ASN A 300 -24.86 23.27 -1.81
N ILE A 301 -24.73 23.69 -0.55
CA ILE A 301 -25.35 23.01 0.60
C ILE A 301 -26.87 23.26 0.65
N GLN A 302 -27.36 24.33 0.02
CA GLN A 302 -28.78 24.70 0.06
C GLN A 302 -29.64 24.01 -1.02
N LEU A 303 -29.02 23.52 -2.09
CA LEU A 303 -29.71 22.84 -3.20
C LEU A 303 -29.92 21.34 -2.94
N ALA A 304 -29.03 20.69 -2.19
CA ALA A 304 -29.15 19.27 -1.85
C ALA A 304 -30.30 18.96 -0.86
N ARG A 305 -30.80 19.96 -0.12
CA ARG A 305 -31.88 19.79 0.88
C ARG A 305 -33.29 19.67 0.28
N ARG A 306 -33.46 19.86 -1.03
CA ARG A 306 -34.78 19.76 -1.70
C ARG A 306 -35.06 18.43 -2.40
N ALA A 307 -34.09 17.54 -2.53
CA ALA A 307 -34.24 16.28 -3.27
C ALA A 307 -34.66 15.06 -2.41
N VAL A 308 -34.76 15.19 -1.09
CA VAL A 308 -35.07 14.06 -0.17
C VAL A 308 -36.58 13.86 0.04
N ALA A 309 -37.43 14.76 -0.47
CA ALA A 309 -38.87 14.60 -0.40
C ALA A 309 -39.40 13.97 -1.71
N THR A 310 -39.23 12.66 -1.88
CA THR A 310 -40.14 11.73 -2.61
C THR A 310 -39.42 10.43 -2.98
N GLY A 311 -39.68 9.35 -2.24
CA GLY A 311 -39.26 8.00 -2.63
C GLY A 311 -39.62 6.97 -1.56
N ARG A 312 -40.62 6.13 -1.83
CA ARG A 312 -41.12 5.07 -0.94
C ARG A 312 -40.11 3.92 -0.82
N ALA A 313 -40.01 3.31 0.37
CA ALA A 313 -39.21 2.13 0.66
C ALA A 313 -40.08 0.86 0.70
N GLU A 314 -39.55 -0.26 0.20
CA GLU A 314 -40.15 -1.59 0.28
C GLU A 314 -39.82 -2.32 1.61
N PRO A 315 -40.62 -3.31 2.05
CA PRO A 315 -40.53 -3.89 3.38
C PRO A 315 -39.46 -4.99 3.48
N HIS A 316 -38.65 -5.00 4.54
CA HIS A 316 -37.71 -6.09 4.87
C HIS A 316 -38.09 -6.77 6.19
N GLU A 317 -38.10 -8.10 6.18
CA GLU A 317 -38.35 -9.03 7.29
C GLU A 317 -37.39 -8.83 8.49
N THR A 318 -37.84 -9.26 9.68
CA THR A 318 -37.13 -9.15 10.95
C THR A 318 -35.79 -9.90 10.97
N PRO A 319 -34.70 -9.31 11.50
CA PRO A 319 -33.36 -9.89 11.41
C PRO A 319 -33.17 -11.12 12.33
N LYS A 320 -32.68 -12.25 11.77
CA LYS A 320 -32.31 -13.47 12.51
C LYS A 320 -31.00 -13.30 13.31
N ALA A 321 -30.81 -14.06 14.39
CA ALA A 321 -29.57 -14.05 15.18
C ALA A 321 -28.35 -14.58 14.40
N VAL A 322 -27.16 -14.00 14.61
CA VAL A 322 -25.91 -14.49 13.99
C VAL A 322 -25.44 -15.76 14.69
N LYS A 323 -25.17 -16.84 13.94
CA LYS A 323 -24.62 -18.11 14.42
C LYS A 323 -23.24 -18.46 13.86
N LEU A 324 -22.76 -17.72 12.86
CA LEU A 324 -21.44 -17.93 12.26
C LEU A 324 -20.90 -16.61 11.68
N ILE A 325 -19.63 -16.33 11.93
CA ILE A 325 -18.93 -15.14 11.40
C ILE A 325 -17.84 -15.61 10.44
N ALA A 326 -17.82 -15.05 9.23
CA ALA A 326 -16.80 -15.35 8.22
C ALA A 326 -16.01 -14.09 7.86
N LEU A 327 -14.68 -14.17 7.94
CA LEU A 327 -13.77 -13.07 7.64
C LEU A 327 -12.88 -13.43 6.43
N GLY A 328 -12.68 -12.47 5.55
CA GLY A 328 -11.82 -12.61 4.37
C GLY A 328 -10.87 -11.43 4.24
N ALA A 329 -9.57 -11.69 4.06
CA ALA A 329 -8.55 -10.63 3.94
C ALA A 329 -7.35 -11.07 3.08
N SER A 330 -6.56 -10.10 2.59
CA SER A 330 -5.36 -10.38 1.78
C SER A 330 -4.22 -9.41 2.15
N THR A 331 -3.66 -8.64 1.21
CA THR A 331 -2.58 -7.68 1.47
C THR A 331 -2.93 -6.69 2.59
N GLY A 332 -2.14 -6.67 3.66
CA GLY A 332 -2.40 -5.89 4.88
C GLY A 332 -3.42 -6.52 5.84
N GLY A 333 -3.99 -7.65 5.45
CA GLY A 333 -5.03 -8.38 6.17
C GLY A 333 -4.55 -9.00 7.48
N THR A 334 -3.27 -9.40 7.61
CA THR A 334 -2.74 -9.95 8.86
C THR A 334 -2.81 -8.94 10.02
N GLU A 335 -2.44 -7.69 9.76
CA GLU A 335 -2.53 -6.62 10.77
C GLU A 335 -3.98 -6.16 10.97
N ALA A 336 -4.78 -6.10 9.90
CA ALA A 336 -6.19 -5.73 9.99
C ALA A 336 -6.99 -6.74 10.83
N LEU A 337 -6.80 -8.04 10.58
CA LEU A 337 -7.40 -9.12 11.36
C LEU A 337 -6.89 -9.11 12.79
N ALA A 338 -5.59 -8.95 13.04
CA ALA A 338 -5.07 -8.86 14.40
C ALA A 338 -5.71 -7.69 15.18
N SER A 339 -5.78 -6.50 14.58
CA SER A 339 -6.42 -5.33 15.19
C SER A 339 -7.92 -5.53 15.42
N LEU A 340 -8.63 -6.12 14.45
CA LEU A 340 -10.07 -6.41 14.57
C LEU A 340 -10.34 -7.41 15.69
N ILE A 341 -9.61 -8.53 15.71
CA ILE A 341 -9.80 -9.61 16.69
C ILE A 341 -9.43 -9.14 18.10
N GLN A 342 -8.37 -8.33 18.26
CA GLN A 342 -8.04 -7.67 19.54
C GLN A 342 -9.17 -6.79 20.07
N GLY A 343 -10.01 -6.24 19.19
CA GLY A 343 -11.19 -5.45 19.55
C GLY A 343 -12.44 -6.27 19.90
N LEU A 344 -12.47 -7.58 19.61
CA LEU A 344 -13.62 -8.44 19.92
C LEU A 344 -13.57 -8.96 21.36
N ARG A 345 -14.75 -9.24 21.93
CA ARG A 345 -14.90 -9.82 23.26
C ARG A 345 -15.90 -10.97 23.23
N PRO A 346 -15.61 -12.11 23.88
CA PRO A 346 -16.60 -13.17 24.14
C PRO A 346 -17.80 -12.65 24.96
N PRO A 347 -19.00 -13.23 24.80
CA PRO A 347 -19.33 -14.38 23.96
C PRO A 347 -19.57 -13.99 22.48
N LEU A 348 -19.02 -14.75 21.53
CA LEU A 348 -19.35 -14.66 20.11
C LEU A 348 -19.53 -16.05 19.47
N PRO A 349 -20.32 -16.16 18.38
CA PRO A 349 -20.35 -17.36 17.55
C PRO A 349 -18.95 -17.72 16.99
N PRO A 350 -18.75 -18.94 16.48
CA PRO A 350 -17.49 -19.32 15.82
C PRO A 350 -17.12 -18.35 14.70
N ILE A 351 -15.82 -18.07 14.56
CA ILE A 351 -15.25 -17.20 13.54
C ILE A 351 -14.37 -18.04 12.61
N VAL A 352 -14.64 -18.00 11.30
CA VAL A 352 -13.82 -18.66 10.28
C VAL A 352 -13.13 -17.61 9.42
N ILE A 353 -11.84 -17.79 9.13
CA ILE A 353 -10.99 -16.79 8.48
C ILE A 353 -10.28 -17.39 7.28
N VAL A 354 -10.41 -16.77 6.11
CA VAL A 354 -9.43 -16.90 5.02
C VAL A 354 -8.59 -15.63 4.97
N GLN A 355 -7.29 -15.81 5.12
CA GLN A 355 -6.27 -14.80 4.88
C GLN A 355 -5.40 -15.31 3.74
N HIS A 356 -5.19 -14.51 2.69
CA HIS A 356 -4.18 -14.85 1.68
C HIS A 356 -2.78 -14.68 2.25
N ILE A 357 -2.17 -15.79 2.63
CA ILE A 357 -0.81 -15.87 3.17
C ILE A 357 -0.07 -17.04 2.53
N PRO A 358 1.26 -16.96 2.36
CA PRO A 358 2.04 -18.05 1.80
C PRO A 358 1.91 -19.33 2.62
N TYR A 359 2.13 -20.47 1.96
CA TYR A 359 2.16 -21.78 2.60
C TYR A 359 3.16 -21.82 3.77
N GLY A 360 2.76 -22.45 4.88
CA GLY A 360 3.55 -22.56 6.10
C GLY A 360 3.38 -21.41 7.11
N PHE A 361 2.68 -20.33 6.74
CA PHE A 361 2.47 -19.17 7.64
C PHE A 361 1.09 -19.15 8.32
N SER A 362 0.13 -19.98 7.89
CA SER A 362 -1.23 -20.04 8.48
C SER A 362 -1.22 -20.42 9.96
N ARG A 363 -0.40 -21.39 10.35
CA ARG A 363 -0.25 -21.82 11.74
C ARG A 363 0.31 -20.72 12.63
N LEU A 364 1.40 -20.08 12.19
CA LEU A 364 2.03 -18.96 12.92
C LEU A 364 1.08 -17.78 13.06
N PHE A 365 0.26 -17.52 12.02
CA PHE A 365 -0.75 -16.48 12.08
C PHE A 365 -1.88 -16.83 13.07
N ALA A 366 -2.37 -18.07 13.07
CA ALA A 366 -3.35 -18.53 14.05
C ALA A 366 -2.81 -18.46 15.50
N GLU A 367 -1.56 -18.86 15.72
CA GLU A 367 -0.87 -18.74 17.02
C GLU A 367 -0.76 -17.28 17.47
N ARG A 368 -0.46 -16.36 16.55
CA ARG A 368 -0.47 -14.93 16.85
C ARG A 368 -1.86 -14.45 17.30
N LEU A 369 -2.92 -14.80 16.57
CA LEU A 369 -4.29 -14.45 16.95
C LEU A 369 -4.69 -15.07 18.30
N ASN A 370 -4.23 -16.28 18.60
CA ASN A 370 -4.48 -16.94 19.88
C ASN A 370 -3.81 -16.21 21.04
N ASN A 371 -2.58 -15.76 20.85
CA ASN A 371 -1.80 -15.08 21.88
C ASN A 371 -2.25 -13.62 22.10
N GLU A 372 -2.79 -12.98 21.07
CA GLU A 372 -3.17 -11.56 21.10
C GLU A 372 -4.68 -11.34 21.34
N SER A 373 -5.48 -12.39 21.53
CA SER A 373 -6.93 -12.27 21.67
C SER A 373 -7.51 -13.01 22.88
N ALA A 374 -8.77 -12.72 23.18
CA ALA A 374 -9.54 -13.43 24.20
C ALA A 374 -10.22 -14.71 23.67
N PHE A 375 -9.89 -15.13 22.43
CA PHE A 375 -10.47 -16.28 21.75
C PHE A 375 -9.43 -17.40 21.66
N THR A 376 -9.91 -18.65 21.59
CA THR A 376 -9.04 -19.77 21.23
C THR A 376 -8.91 -19.80 19.72
N ALA A 377 -7.71 -19.57 19.17
CA ALA A 377 -7.48 -19.53 17.74
C ALA A 377 -6.53 -20.65 17.28
N ALA A 378 -6.88 -21.32 16.19
CA ALA A 378 -6.07 -22.39 15.61
C ALA A 378 -6.19 -22.41 14.08
N GLU A 379 -5.21 -23.04 13.42
CA GLU A 379 -5.37 -23.44 12.03
C GLU A 379 -6.41 -24.57 11.95
N ALA A 380 -7.37 -24.44 11.04
CA ALA A 380 -8.54 -25.30 10.93
C ALA A 380 -8.17 -26.73 10.50
N VAL A 381 -8.68 -27.74 11.20
CA VAL A 381 -8.47 -29.16 10.87
C VAL A 381 -9.68 -29.72 10.12
N ASP A 382 -9.47 -30.56 9.10
CA ASP A 382 -10.56 -31.17 8.33
C ASP A 382 -11.50 -31.98 9.23
N GLY A 383 -12.81 -31.69 9.16
CA GLY A 383 -13.84 -32.34 9.97
C GLY A 383 -14.02 -31.75 11.36
N GLU A 384 -13.32 -30.67 11.70
CA GLU A 384 -13.39 -30.05 13.02
C GLU A 384 -14.74 -29.33 13.28
N HIS A 385 -15.26 -29.48 14.50
CA HIS A 385 -16.48 -28.83 14.96
C HIS A 385 -16.21 -27.36 15.33
N LEU A 386 -17.01 -26.44 14.76
CA LEU A 386 -16.91 -25.00 15.02
C LEU A 386 -17.60 -24.61 16.33
N GLN A 387 -16.79 -24.33 17.37
CA GLN A 387 -17.27 -23.99 18.70
C GLN A 387 -17.41 -22.47 18.89
N PRO A 388 -18.37 -22.00 19.72
CA PRO A 388 -18.41 -20.60 20.15
C PRO A 388 -17.09 -20.17 20.79
N ASN A 389 -16.76 -18.88 20.67
CA ASN A 389 -15.51 -18.29 21.18
C ASN A 389 -14.21 -18.88 20.61
N HIS A 390 -14.29 -19.56 19.45
CA HIS A 390 -13.13 -20.07 18.72
C HIS A 390 -12.96 -19.37 17.35
N ILE A 391 -11.70 -19.24 16.94
CA ILE A 391 -11.29 -18.71 15.64
C ILE A 391 -10.57 -19.81 14.86
N TYR A 392 -11.00 -20.03 13.62
CA TYR A 392 -10.46 -21.07 12.75
C TYR A 392 -9.87 -20.41 11.49
N VAL A 393 -8.55 -20.48 11.35
CA VAL A 393 -7.82 -19.93 10.20
C VAL A 393 -7.64 -21.00 9.14
N ALA A 394 -7.98 -20.71 7.89
CA ALA A 394 -7.79 -21.64 6.79
C ALA A 394 -6.30 -22.01 6.62
N PRO A 395 -5.98 -23.30 6.39
CA PRO A 395 -4.63 -23.71 6.02
C PRO A 395 -4.21 -23.10 4.68
N GLY A 396 -2.95 -22.68 4.57
CA GLY A 396 -2.43 -21.95 3.39
C GLY A 396 -2.31 -22.75 2.09
N ASP A 397 -2.62 -24.05 2.08
CA ASP A 397 -2.55 -24.95 0.92
C ASP A 397 -3.87 -25.65 0.57
N ARG A 398 -4.95 -25.43 1.34
CA ARG A 398 -6.23 -26.14 1.11
C ARG A 398 -7.41 -25.20 1.15
N GLN A 399 -8.40 -25.45 0.32
CA GLN A 399 -9.67 -24.73 0.40
C GLN A 399 -10.41 -25.07 1.69
N MET A 400 -10.91 -24.03 2.37
CA MET A 400 -11.73 -24.17 3.58
C MET A 400 -13.20 -23.92 3.23
N ARG A 401 -14.07 -24.87 3.55
CA ARG A 401 -15.53 -24.77 3.39
C ARG A 401 -16.23 -25.06 4.70
N VAL A 402 -17.37 -24.42 4.95
CA VAL A 402 -18.22 -24.71 6.11
C VAL A 402 -19.38 -25.61 5.68
N ARG A 403 -19.70 -26.59 6.53
CA ARG A 403 -20.84 -27.49 6.38
C ARG A 403 -21.72 -27.41 7.61
N ARG A 404 -23.03 -27.59 7.43
CA ARG A 404 -23.99 -27.69 8.53
C ARG A 404 -24.51 -29.11 8.65
N LEU A 405 -24.54 -29.64 9.87
CA LEU A 405 -25.19 -30.89 10.23
C LEU A 405 -26.15 -30.61 11.40
N GLY A 406 -27.45 -30.59 11.12
CA GLY A 406 -28.45 -30.17 12.11
C GLY A 406 -28.25 -28.70 12.51
N SER A 407 -28.00 -28.45 13.80
CA SER A 407 -27.70 -27.12 14.34
C SER A 407 -26.21 -26.79 14.41
N GLU A 408 -25.32 -27.75 14.12
CA GLU A 408 -23.88 -27.62 14.29
C GLU A 408 -23.16 -27.35 12.97
N PHE A 409 -22.00 -26.70 13.05
CA PHE A 409 -21.18 -26.36 11.89
C PHE A 409 -19.81 -27.04 11.97
N PHE A 410 -19.33 -27.53 10.83
CA PHE A 410 -18.03 -28.20 10.70
C PHE A 410 -17.24 -27.59 9.56
N VAL A 411 -15.92 -27.56 9.68
CA VAL A 411 -15.01 -27.17 8.58
C VAL A 411 -14.56 -28.37 7.78
N ALA A 412 -14.47 -28.19 6.47
CA ALA A 412 -13.84 -29.12 5.53
C ALA A 412 -12.68 -28.40 4.85
N CYS A 413 -11.46 -28.89 5.10
CA CYS A 413 -10.20 -28.32 4.62
C CYS A 413 -9.63 -29.24 3.53
N ARG A 414 -10.16 -29.13 2.32
CA ARG A 414 -9.92 -30.08 1.21
C ARG A 414 -9.82 -29.35 -0.13
N GLY A 415 -9.07 -29.96 -1.05
CA GLY A 415 -8.87 -29.40 -2.39
C GLY A 415 -7.72 -28.41 -2.42
N THR A 416 -6.95 -28.47 -3.51
CA THR A 416 -5.77 -27.61 -3.76
C THR A 416 -5.98 -26.76 -5.03
N GLU A 417 -7.19 -26.80 -5.60
CA GLU A 417 -7.55 -26.03 -6.77
C GLU A 417 -7.50 -24.53 -6.46
N GLN A 418 -6.98 -23.74 -7.39
CA GLN A 418 -7.03 -22.28 -7.25
C GLN A 418 -8.39 -21.78 -7.73
N VAL A 419 -9.09 -21.06 -6.87
CA VAL A 419 -10.33 -20.34 -7.20
C VAL A 419 -10.01 -18.86 -7.11
N SER A 420 -10.36 -18.09 -8.15
CA SER A 420 -9.96 -16.68 -8.27
C SER A 420 -8.43 -16.46 -8.15
N GLY A 421 -7.63 -17.48 -8.47
CA GLY A 421 -6.16 -17.46 -8.36
C GLY A 421 -5.61 -17.82 -6.97
N HIS A 422 -6.46 -18.20 -6.02
CA HIS A 422 -6.08 -18.43 -4.63
C HIS A 422 -6.51 -19.80 -4.10
N CYS A 423 -5.66 -20.37 -3.24
CA CYS A 423 -5.96 -21.53 -2.41
C CYS A 423 -5.23 -21.32 -1.07
N PRO A 424 -5.95 -21.03 0.04
CA PRO A 424 -7.41 -20.90 0.16
C PRO A 424 -7.96 -19.62 -0.48
N SER A 425 -9.18 -19.69 -1.02
CA SER A 425 -9.95 -18.56 -1.57
C SER A 425 -11.05 -18.12 -0.60
N VAL A 426 -11.21 -16.80 -0.48
CA VAL A 426 -12.28 -16.17 0.29
C VAL A 426 -13.65 -16.42 -0.36
N ASP A 427 -13.74 -16.42 -1.69
CA ASP A 427 -14.99 -16.75 -2.40
C ASP A 427 -15.47 -18.17 -2.03
N VAL A 428 -14.55 -19.13 -1.95
CA VAL A 428 -14.88 -20.53 -1.59
C VAL A 428 -15.43 -20.62 -0.17
N LEU A 429 -14.77 -19.95 0.79
CA LEU A 429 -15.27 -19.89 2.16
C LEU A 429 -16.66 -19.25 2.21
N PHE A 430 -16.80 -18.03 1.70
CA PHE A 430 -18.04 -17.27 1.79
C PHE A 430 -19.21 -17.93 1.06
N ALA A 431 -18.98 -18.57 -0.10
CA ALA A 431 -20.01 -19.32 -0.80
C ALA A 431 -20.54 -20.50 0.06
N SER A 432 -19.64 -21.27 0.68
CA SER A 432 -20.05 -22.38 1.56
C SER A 432 -20.78 -21.90 2.82
N VAL A 433 -20.39 -20.74 3.37
CA VAL A 433 -21.07 -20.10 4.51
C VAL A 433 -22.47 -19.62 4.11
N ALA A 434 -22.64 -19.08 2.90
CA ALA A 434 -23.94 -18.69 2.37
C ALA A 434 -24.90 -19.89 2.28
N GLU A 435 -24.40 -21.06 1.88
CA GLU A 435 -25.18 -22.30 1.81
C GLU A 435 -25.48 -22.89 3.19
N ALA A 436 -24.49 -22.94 4.09
CA ALA A 436 -24.62 -23.58 5.39
C ALA A 436 -25.43 -22.75 6.40
N ALA A 437 -25.20 -21.44 6.47
CA ALA A 437 -25.75 -20.56 7.51
C ALA A 437 -26.78 -19.54 6.98
N GLY A 438 -26.76 -19.20 5.68
CA GLY A 438 -27.72 -18.26 5.09
C GLY A 438 -27.84 -16.95 5.89
N ALA A 439 -29.07 -16.56 6.24
CA ALA A 439 -29.35 -15.36 7.04
C ALA A 439 -28.79 -15.37 8.47
N GLU A 440 -28.40 -16.55 8.99
CA GLU A 440 -27.76 -16.69 10.30
C GLU A 440 -26.25 -16.34 10.23
N ALA A 441 -25.71 -15.93 9.08
CA ALA A 441 -24.31 -15.56 8.92
C ALA A 441 -24.04 -14.05 9.00
N LEU A 442 -22.79 -13.71 9.38
CA LEU A 442 -22.19 -12.40 9.21
C LEU A 442 -20.91 -12.55 8.39
N GLY A 443 -20.87 -11.93 7.21
CA GLY A 443 -19.68 -11.89 6.35
C GLY A 443 -18.95 -10.56 6.49
N VAL A 444 -17.62 -10.58 6.58
CA VAL A 444 -16.80 -9.36 6.65
C VAL A 444 -15.63 -9.50 5.70
N ILE A 445 -15.55 -8.59 4.73
CA ILE A 445 -14.41 -8.50 3.83
C ILE A 445 -13.52 -7.32 4.24
N LEU A 446 -12.25 -7.62 4.45
CA LEU A 446 -11.25 -6.67 4.90
C LEU A 446 -10.25 -6.39 3.78
N THR A 447 -9.31 -5.51 4.10
CA THR A 447 -8.26 -5.07 3.21
C THR A 447 -7.58 -6.23 2.46
N GLY A 448 -7.31 -5.98 1.19
CA GLY A 448 -6.75 -6.98 0.29
C GLY A 448 -6.81 -6.55 -1.15
N MET A 449 -5.97 -7.17 -1.99
CA MET A 449 -5.92 -6.91 -3.42
C MET A 449 -6.85 -7.85 -4.19
N GLY A 450 -7.34 -7.41 -5.34
CA GLY A 450 -8.12 -8.25 -6.24
C GLY A 450 -9.61 -8.28 -5.90
N ALA A 451 -10.28 -9.34 -6.33
CA ALA A 451 -11.73 -9.49 -6.26
C ALA A 451 -12.19 -10.72 -5.46
N ASP A 452 -11.26 -11.55 -5.00
CA ASP A 452 -11.59 -12.77 -4.29
C ASP A 452 -12.31 -12.44 -2.97
N GLY A 453 -13.44 -13.09 -2.75
CA GLY A 453 -14.39 -12.81 -1.66
C GLY A 453 -15.56 -11.92 -2.07
N ALA A 454 -15.50 -11.19 -3.20
CA ALA A 454 -16.61 -10.33 -3.63
C ALA A 454 -17.83 -11.14 -4.09
N GLU A 455 -17.63 -12.23 -4.82
CA GLU A 455 -18.73 -13.10 -5.30
C GLU A 455 -19.33 -13.91 -4.16
N GLY A 456 -18.47 -14.47 -3.31
CA GLY A 456 -18.90 -15.20 -2.12
C GLY A 456 -19.66 -14.30 -1.14
N LEU A 457 -19.19 -13.08 -0.90
CA LEU A 457 -19.90 -12.13 -0.01
C LEU A 457 -21.25 -11.70 -0.62
N LEU A 458 -21.33 -11.57 -1.95
CA LEU A 458 -22.60 -11.29 -2.64
C LEU A 458 -23.58 -12.47 -2.49
N ALA A 459 -23.08 -13.70 -2.60
CA ALA A 459 -23.89 -14.89 -2.36
C ALA A 459 -24.43 -14.94 -0.92
N MET A 460 -23.61 -14.59 0.08
CA MET A 460 -24.05 -14.45 1.46
C MET A 460 -25.17 -13.40 1.58
N ARG A 461 -24.99 -12.20 1.01
CA ARG A 461 -26.01 -11.14 1.03
C ARG A 461 -27.33 -11.60 0.39
N LYS A 462 -27.26 -12.28 -0.76
CA LYS A 462 -28.44 -12.82 -1.47
C LYS A 462 -29.20 -13.86 -0.65
N LYS A 463 -28.54 -14.54 0.30
CA LYS A 463 -29.16 -15.49 1.25
C LYS A 463 -29.64 -14.83 2.55
N GLY A 464 -29.58 -13.50 2.64
CA GLY A 464 -30.05 -12.71 3.78
C GLY A 464 -29.00 -12.51 4.87
N ALA A 465 -27.73 -12.88 4.64
CA ALA A 465 -26.67 -12.62 5.60
C ALA A 465 -26.37 -11.12 5.69
N ARG A 466 -25.93 -10.68 6.88
CA ARG A 466 -25.36 -9.34 7.04
C ARG A 466 -23.94 -9.33 6.48
N THR A 467 -23.59 -8.29 5.75
CA THR A 467 -22.26 -8.17 5.13
C THR A 467 -21.62 -6.82 5.37
N LEU A 468 -20.38 -6.84 5.87
CA LEU A 468 -19.58 -5.65 6.17
C LEU A 468 -18.36 -5.61 5.25
N GLY A 469 -17.92 -4.40 4.91
CA GLY A 469 -16.67 -4.16 4.19
C GLY A 469 -15.83 -3.14 4.93
N GLN A 470 -14.52 -3.34 4.97
CA GLN A 470 -13.60 -2.32 5.46
C GLN A 470 -13.59 -1.13 4.50
N ASP A 471 -13.65 0.09 5.03
CA ASP A 471 -13.61 1.31 4.22
C ASP A 471 -12.23 1.55 3.60
N GLU A 472 -12.20 2.46 2.63
CA GLU A 472 -10.97 2.83 1.94
C GLU A 472 -9.94 3.48 2.88
N ALA A 473 -10.40 4.34 3.78
CA ALA A 473 -9.55 5.17 4.64
C ALA A 473 -8.68 4.35 5.60
N THR A 474 -9.14 3.16 6.00
CA THR A 474 -8.42 2.27 6.93
C THR A 474 -7.89 1.01 6.27
N SER A 475 -8.23 0.75 5.00
CA SER A 475 -7.69 -0.38 4.24
C SER A 475 -6.24 -0.11 3.82
N VAL A 476 -5.35 -1.07 4.06
CA VAL A 476 -3.97 -1.06 3.53
C VAL A 476 -3.99 -1.12 1.99
N VAL A 477 -4.84 -2.00 1.46
CA VAL A 477 -5.27 -2.13 0.06
C VAL A 477 -6.80 -2.23 0.03
N TYR A 478 -7.48 -1.25 -0.58
CA TYR A 478 -8.94 -1.24 -0.75
C TYR A 478 -9.34 -1.89 -2.10
N GLY A 479 -8.87 -3.12 -2.35
CA GLY A 479 -9.19 -3.88 -3.56
C GLY A 479 -10.41 -4.78 -3.34
N MET A 480 -10.23 -5.83 -2.52
CA MET A 480 -11.28 -6.79 -2.20
C MET A 480 -12.54 -6.11 -1.64
N PRO A 481 -12.46 -5.19 -0.65
CA PRO A 481 -13.65 -4.51 -0.15
C PRO A 481 -14.31 -3.58 -1.17
N TRP A 482 -13.52 -2.93 -2.04
CA TRP A 482 -14.05 -2.09 -3.12
C TRP A 482 -14.83 -2.91 -4.14
N VAL A 483 -14.26 -4.01 -4.64
CA VAL A 483 -14.95 -4.87 -5.61
C VAL A 483 -16.23 -5.46 -5.00
N ALA A 484 -16.18 -5.87 -3.73
CA ALA A 484 -17.36 -6.32 -3.01
C ALA A 484 -18.40 -5.19 -2.85
N PHE A 485 -18.00 -3.96 -2.56
CA PHE A 485 -18.92 -2.83 -2.47
C PHE A 485 -19.57 -2.48 -3.82
N GLU A 486 -18.78 -2.36 -4.89
CA GLU A 486 -19.26 -2.07 -6.24
C GLU A 486 -20.25 -3.11 -6.76
N ARG A 487 -20.04 -4.39 -6.44
CA ARG A 487 -20.96 -5.48 -6.80
C ARG A 487 -22.22 -5.52 -5.94
N GLY A 488 -22.36 -4.60 -4.99
CA GLY A 488 -23.44 -4.62 -4.02
C GLY A 488 -23.35 -5.82 -3.07
N ALA A 489 -22.17 -6.38 -2.81
CA ALA A 489 -21.98 -7.41 -1.80
C ALA A 489 -21.94 -6.83 -0.38
N VAL A 490 -21.43 -5.61 -0.21
CA VAL A 490 -21.27 -4.95 1.11
C VAL A 490 -22.52 -4.15 1.48
N MET A 491 -23.13 -4.44 2.63
CA MET A 491 -24.26 -3.64 3.16
C MET A 491 -23.80 -2.38 3.89
N ARG A 492 -22.70 -2.46 4.64
CA ARG A 492 -22.11 -1.30 5.34
C ARG A 492 -20.60 -1.30 5.19
N GLN A 493 -20.07 -0.19 4.68
CA GLN A 493 -18.64 0.11 4.76
C GLN A 493 -18.32 0.76 6.10
N LEU A 494 -17.27 0.31 6.76
CA LEU A 494 -16.87 0.79 8.09
C LEU A 494 -15.34 0.91 8.18
N PRO A 495 -14.82 1.93 8.89
CA PRO A 495 -13.40 1.96 9.21
C PRO A 495 -13.03 0.79 10.11
N LEU A 496 -11.81 0.27 9.95
CA LEU A 496 -11.31 -0.93 10.64
C LEU A 496 -11.59 -0.92 12.15
N HIS A 497 -11.31 0.22 12.80
CA HIS A 497 -11.51 0.39 14.24
C HIS A 497 -12.99 0.30 14.68
N ALA A 498 -13.95 0.48 13.76
CA ALA A 498 -15.38 0.39 14.03
C ALA A 498 -15.98 -0.98 13.69
N ILE A 499 -15.27 -1.83 12.92
CA ILE A 499 -15.80 -3.12 12.47
C ILE A 499 -16.04 -4.05 13.67
N ALA A 500 -15.09 -4.14 14.61
CA ALA A 500 -15.23 -4.99 15.80
C ALA A 500 -16.48 -4.64 16.64
N GLY A 501 -16.71 -3.34 16.88
CA GLY A 501 -17.91 -2.86 17.58
C GLY A 501 -19.20 -3.20 16.82
N CYS A 502 -19.18 -3.12 15.49
CA CYS A 502 -20.32 -3.49 14.67
C CYS A 502 -20.59 -5.01 14.69
N ILE A 503 -19.54 -5.85 14.62
CA ILE A 503 -19.66 -7.31 14.77
C ILE A 503 -20.33 -7.66 16.10
N MET A 504 -19.84 -7.09 17.21
CA MET A 504 -20.43 -7.34 18.54
C MET A 504 -21.89 -6.89 18.60
N SER A 505 -22.21 -5.71 18.08
CA SER A 505 -23.60 -5.22 18.04
C SER A 505 -24.53 -6.13 17.23
N LEU A 506 -24.10 -6.60 16.06
CA LEU A 506 -24.91 -7.47 15.20
C LEU A 506 -25.04 -8.90 15.74
N ALA A 507 -24.02 -9.39 16.43
CA ALA A 507 -24.03 -10.71 17.06
C ALA A 507 -24.89 -10.75 18.33
N HIS A 508 -25.01 -9.63 19.06
CA HIS A 508 -25.76 -9.54 20.32
C HIS A 508 -27.16 -8.92 20.18
N GLN A 509 -27.62 -8.61 18.96
CA GLN A 509 -29.00 -8.14 18.76
C GLN A 509 -29.97 -9.21 19.29
N PRO A 510 -30.83 -8.88 20.28
CA PRO A 510 -31.83 -9.81 20.74
C PRO A 510 -32.77 -10.11 19.59
N LEU A 511 -33.15 -11.39 19.46
CA LEU A 511 -34.36 -11.77 18.73
C LEU A 511 -35.46 -10.89 19.33
N THR A 512 -35.99 -9.93 18.57
CA THR A 512 -37.27 -9.33 18.94
C THR A 512 -38.25 -10.49 18.98
N ALA A 513 -38.64 -10.90 20.18
CA ALA A 513 -39.71 -11.84 20.40
C ALA A 513 -40.88 -11.37 19.53
N GLY A 514 -41.43 -12.28 18.73
CA GLY A 514 -42.69 -12.03 18.08
C GLY A 514 -43.66 -11.58 19.17
N GLU A 515 -44.29 -10.43 18.96
CA GLU A 515 -45.54 -10.16 19.63
C GLU A 515 -46.45 -11.29 19.16
N ASP A 516 -46.71 -12.21 20.09
CA ASP A 516 -47.83 -13.13 20.03
C ASP A 516 -49.08 -12.27 19.78
N GLU A 517 -49.57 -12.27 18.54
CA GLU A 517 -51.00 -12.09 18.30
C GLU A 517 -51.71 -13.29 18.92
N ASP A 518 -51.83 -13.28 20.25
CA ASP A 518 -52.80 -14.09 20.94
C ASP A 518 -54.16 -13.43 20.71
N ASN A 519 -54.80 -13.99 19.71
CA ASN A 519 -56.19 -13.83 19.34
C ASN A 519 -57.07 -14.32 20.51
N ASP A 520 -58.26 -13.75 20.60
CA ASP A 520 -59.45 -14.26 21.31
C ASP A 520 -59.71 -13.80 22.77
N LYS A 521 -60.67 -12.84 22.85
CA LYS A 521 -61.74 -12.62 23.86
C LYS A 521 -61.53 -11.70 25.06
#